data_AF-A0A4Y9LHU5-F1
#
_entry.id   AF-A0A4Y9LHU5-F1
#
_cell.length_a   1.000
_cell.length_b   1.000
_cell.length_c   1.000
_cell.angle_alpha   90.00
_cell.angle_beta   90.00
_cell.angle_gamma   90.00
#
_symmetry.space_group_name_H-M   'P 1'
#
loop_
_entity.id
_entity.type
_entity.pdbx_description
1 polymer ?
#
loop_
_entity_poly.entity_id
_entity_poly.type
_entity_poly.pdbx_seq_one_letter_code
_entity_poly.pdbx_strand_id
1 'polypeptide(L)'
;SPARPPSDAERRMAANMAMQPKDAAEIHDMFFGAGPSERALILHNLAQTPLKAAPRIPTVRAKRAIQILEMAAIAGDVESFALELGDSLILPSRVAAQIVDDAGGEALAVAARALDMPSPNFQRILLFFKPEIGNSVNEVYRLARLYDRLGDRSALVMLAAWRGSTLAVTRAKYQPSLHDGERQRARAGAAQTRPGVQPGAMPAVRKGTGGSSER
;
A
#
# COMPACT_ATOMS: atom_id res chain seq x y z
N SER A 1 -2.75 34.89 7.63
CA SER A 1 -4.05 34.23 7.87
C SER A 1 -3.85 32.74 8.06
N PRO A 2 -4.44 32.10 9.09
CA PRO A 2 -4.34 30.65 9.25
C PRO A 2 -5.13 29.93 8.13
N ALA A 3 -4.63 28.79 7.67
CA ALA A 3 -5.28 28.00 6.62
C ALA A 3 -6.60 27.38 7.13
N ARG A 4 -7.67 27.48 6.32
CA ARG A 4 -8.98 26.89 6.64
C ARG A 4 -8.86 25.36 6.69
N PRO A 5 -9.48 24.68 7.67
CA PRO A 5 -9.49 23.21 7.71
C PRO A 5 -10.22 22.62 6.48
N PRO A 6 -9.71 21.52 5.90
CA PRO A 6 -10.28 20.92 4.70
C PRO A 6 -11.66 20.33 4.96
N SER A 7 -12.57 20.54 4.01
CA SER A 7 -13.95 20.04 3.96
C SER A 7 -14.01 18.52 3.79
N ASP A 8 -15.16 17.92 4.10
CA ASP A 8 -15.35 16.47 3.98
C ASP A 8 -15.25 15.98 2.53
N ALA A 9 -15.65 16.80 1.56
CA ALA A 9 -15.47 16.48 0.14
C ALA A 9 -13.99 16.41 -0.24
N GLU A 10 -13.17 17.36 0.21
CA GLU A 10 -11.73 17.37 -0.02
C GLU A 10 -11.04 16.18 0.66
N ARG A 11 -11.49 15.80 1.86
CA ARG A 11 -10.99 14.61 2.56
C ARG A 11 -11.32 13.32 1.83
N ARG A 12 -12.55 13.19 1.30
CA ARG A 12 -12.97 12.02 0.50
C ARG A 12 -12.21 11.93 -0.82
N MET A 13 -12.02 13.05 -1.51
CA MET A 13 -11.20 13.11 -2.73
C MET A 13 -9.74 12.75 -2.43
N ALA A 14 -9.16 13.27 -1.35
CA ALA A 14 -7.81 12.93 -0.92
C ALA A 14 -7.67 11.45 -0.52
N ALA A 15 -8.69 10.85 0.10
CA ALA A 15 -8.73 9.43 0.42
C ALA A 15 -8.84 8.55 -0.83
N ASN A 16 -9.58 8.99 -1.85
CA ASN A 16 -9.67 8.30 -3.14
C ASN A 16 -8.36 8.39 -3.95
N MET A 17 -7.59 9.47 -3.78
CA MET A 17 -6.26 9.63 -4.40
C MET A 17 -5.14 9.01 -3.57
N ALA A 18 -5.39 8.70 -2.30
CA ALA A 18 -4.42 8.04 -1.43
C ALA A 18 -4.25 6.58 -1.87
N MET A 19 -3.00 6.17 -2.04
CA MET A 19 -2.67 4.80 -2.42
C MET A 19 -3.13 3.83 -1.33
N GLN A 20 -4.09 2.95 -1.67
CA GLN A 20 -4.52 1.91 -0.74
C GLN A 20 -3.44 0.83 -0.65
N PRO A 21 -3.28 0.15 0.50
CA PRO A 21 -2.29 -0.92 0.64
C PRO A 21 -2.44 -2.02 -0.42
N LYS A 22 -3.68 -2.35 -0.82
CA LYS A 22 -3.94 -3.35 -1.86
C LYS A 22 -3.40 -2.91 -3.22
N ASP A 23 -3.72 -1.69 -3.65
CA ASP A 23 -3.20 -1.10 -4.90
C ASP A 23 -1.66 -1.04 -4.85
N ALA A 24 -1.09 -0.71 -3.70
CA ALA A 24 0.35 -0.69 -3.49
C ALA A 24 1.00 -2.07 -3.67
N ALA A 25 0.36 -3.13 -3.15
CA ALA A 25 0.81 -4.50 -3.34
C ALA A 25 0.67 -4.95 -4.80
N GLU A 26 -0.45 -4.65 -5.46
CA GLU A 26 -0.66 -4.98 -6.89
C GLU A 26 0.38 -4.28 -7.79
N ILE A 27 0.67 -2.99 -7.57
CA ILE A 27 1.72 -2.27 -8.33
C ILE A 27 3.10 -2.86 -8.04
N HIS A 28 3.40 -3.21 -6.79
CA HIS A 28 4.66 -3.85 -6.41
C HIS A 28 4.83 -5.19 -7.13
N ASP A 29 3.84 -6.07 -7.06
CA ASP A 29 3.88 -7.39 -7.68
C ASP A 29 3.94 -7.30 -9.21
N MET A 30 3.15 -6.40 -9.81
CA MET A 30 3.16 -6.15 -11.26
C MET A 30 4.53 -5.68 -11.74
N PHE A 31 5.21 -4.79 -11.01
CA PHE A 31 6.53 -4.32 -11.39
C PHE A 31 7.60 -5.41 -11.27
N PHE A 32 7.65 -6.11 -10.12
CA PHE A 32 8.69 -7.13 -9.91
C PHE A 32 8.47 -8.39 -10.76
N GLY A 33 7.22 -8.71 -11.13
CA GLY A 33 6.89 -9.80 -12.05
C GLY A 33 7.05 -9.47 -13.54
N ALA A 34 7.23 -8.19 -13.90
CA ALA A 34 7.34 -7.72 -15.27
C ALA A 34 8.78 -7.76 -15.82
N GLY A 35 8.90 -7.96 -17.14
CA GLY A 35 10.17 -7.81 -17.86
C GLY A 35 10.56 -6.35 -18.12
N PRO A 36 11.77 -6.06 -18.65
CA PRO A 36 12.28 -4.69 -18.80
C PRO A 36 11.36 -3.74 -19.59
N SER A 37 10.82 -4.17 -20.73
CA SER A 37 9.92 -3.37 -21.56
C SER A 37 8.59 -3.09 -20.86
N GLU A 38 8.04 -4.08 -20.16
CA GLU A 38 6.81 -3.97 -19.39
C GLU A 38 7.00 -3.03 -18.19
N ARG A 39 8.13 -3.12 -17.48
CA ARG A 39 8.49 -2.19 -16.41
C ARG A 39 8.57 -0.75 -16.90
N ALA A 40 9.16 -0.51 -18.07
CA ALA A 40 9.19 0.82 -18.67
C ALA A 40 7.77 1.35 -18.95
N LEU A 41 6.86 0.49 -19.43
CA LEU A 41 5.45 0.83 -19.66
C LEU A 41 4.71 1.11 -18.35
N ILE A 42 4.93 0.29 -17.31
CA ILE A 42 4.38 0.50 -15.96
C ILE A 42 4.80 1.89 -15.46
N LEU A 43 6.09 2.21 -15.50
CA LEU A 43 6.62 3.50 -15.05
C LEU A 43 6.06 4.67 -15.86
N HIS A 44 5.88 4.50 -17.17
CA HIS A 44 5.21 5.50 -18.01
C HIS A 44 3.77 5.74 -17.57
N ASN A 45 3.01 4.67 -17.34
CA ASN A 45 1.61 4.75 -16.92
C ASN A 45 1.48 5.37 -15.52
N LEU A 46 2.37 5.03 -14.58
CA LEU A 46 2.39 5.59 -13.23
C LEU A 46 2.51 7.12 -13.23
N ALA A 47 3.20 7.72 -14.23
CA ALA A 47 3.29 9.17 -14.38
C ALA A 47 1.91 9.83 -14.52
N GLN A 48 0.98 9.14 -15.18
CA GLN A 48 -0.35 9.64 -15.53
C GLN A 48 -1.42 9.28 -14.49
N THR A 49 -1.06 8.49 -13.47
CA THR A 49 -2.03 8.07 -12.45
C THR A 49 -2.46 9.23 -11.55
N PRO A 50 -3.72 9.23 -11.06
CA PRO A 50 -4.18 10.15 -10.04
C PRO A 50 -3.67 9.78 -8.62
N LEU A 51 -2.89 8.70 -8.50
CA LEU A 51 -2.36 8.23 -7.22
C LEU A 51 -1.42 9.27 -6.61
N LYS A 52 -1.52 9.42 -5.30
CA LYS A 52 -0.66 10.33 -4.53
C LYS A 52 0.76 9.78 -4.51
N ALA A 53 1.69 10.58 -5.03
CA ALA A 53 3.12 10.32 -4.96
C ALA A 53 3.66 10.43 -3.52
N ALA A 54 4.73 9.69 -3.22
CA ALA A 54 5.46 9.85 -1.96
C ALA A 54 6.05 11.26 -1.82
N PRO A 55 6.16 11.80 -0.59
CA PRO A 55 6.89 13.04 -0.37
C PRO A 55 8.37 12.86 -0.73
N ARG A 56 8.99 13.92 -1.25
CA ARG A 56 10.42 13.96 -1.54
C ARG A 56 11.24 13.78 -0.27
N ILE A 57 12.40 13.13 -0.41
CA ILE A 57 13.40 13.08 0.65
C ILE A 57 14.04 14.48 0.79
N PRO A 58 14.22 15.01 2.01
CA PRO A 58 14.92 16.27 2.22
C PRO A 58 16.32 16.27 1.60
N THR A 59 16.69 17.34 0.90
CA THR A 59 17.90 17.41 0.07
C THR A 59 19.20 17.08 0.82
N VAL A 60 19.33 17.54 2.07
CA VAL A 60 20.50 17.25 2.92
C VAL A 60 20.59 15.75 3.23
N ARG A 61 19.46 15.10 3.52
CA ARG A 61 19.40 13.66 3.78
C ARG A 61 19.69 12.86 2.51
N ALA A 62 19.12 13.27 1.38
CA ALA A 62 19.35 12.64 0.09
C ALA A 62 20.84 12.69 -0.31
N LYS A 63 21.49 13.85 -0.20
CA LYS A 63 22.93 13.99 -0.50
C LYS A 63 23.80 13.06 0.34
N ARG A 64 23.53 12.97 1.65
CA ARG A 64 24.23 12.05 2.54
C ARG A 64 24.02 10.60 2.14
N ALA A 65 22.77 10.22 1.85
CA ALA A 65 22.42 8.87 1.41
C ALA A 65 23.17 8.48 0.13
N ILE A 66 23.17 9.36 -0.87
CA ILE A 66 23.85 9.13 -2.15
C ILE A 66 25.34 8.87 -1.93
N GLN A 67 26.01 9.64 -1.07
CA GLN A 67 27.43 9.44 -0.74
C GLN A 67 27.69 8.07 -0.10
N ILE A 68 26.86 7.66 0.86
CA ILE A 68 27.00 6.36 1.54
C ILE A 68 26.74 5.22 0.56
N LEU A 69 25.70 5.33 -0.28
CA LEU A 69 25.39 4.35 -1.32
C LEU A 69 26.52 4.20 -2.33
N GLU A 70 27.15 5.29 -2.77
CA GLU A 70 28.31 5.22 -3.64
C GLU A 70 29.51 4.54 -2.97
N MET A 71 29.77 4.84 -1.70
CA MET A 71 30.85 4.19 -0.96
C MET A 71 30.61 2.69 -0.80
N ALA A 72 29.38 2.29 -0.43
CA ALA A 72 29.00 0.88 -0.33
C ALA A 72 29.08 0.17 -1.69
N ALA A 73 28.67 0.85 -2.77
CA ALA A 73 28.79 0.34 -4.13
C ALA A 73 30.26 0.06 -4.53
N ILE A 74 31.15 1.02 -4.27
CA ILE A 74 32.59 0.88 -4.55
C ILE A 74 33.22 -0.23 -3.70
N ALA A 75 32.78 -0.38 -2.45
CA ALA A 75 33.27 -1.43 -1.55
C ALA A 75 32.69 -2.83 -1.86
N GLY A 76 31.68 -2.94 -2.73
CA GLY A 76 30.94 -4.18 -2.95
C GLY A 76 30.13 -4.63 -1.73
N ASP A 77 29.82 -3.71 -0.81
CA ASP A 77 29.10 -4.02 0.42
C ASP A 77 27.58 -3.94 0.19
N VAL A 78 27.03 -5.08 -0.26
CA VAL A 78 25.60 -5.24 -0.58
C VAL A 78 24.70 -5.04 0.64
N GLU A 79 25.15 -5.46 1.82
CA GLU A 79 24.37 -5.37 3.05
C GLU A 79 24.22 -3.91 3.49
N SER A 80 25.34 -3.17 3.58
CA SER A 80 25.33 -1.74 3.90
C SER A 80 24.57 -0.93 2.85
N PHE A 81 24.68 -1.30 1.57
CA PHE A 81 23.93 -0.64 0.50
C PHE A 81 22.42 -0.82 0.68
N ALA A 82 21.96 -2.06 0.93
CA ALA A 82 20.55 -2.35 1.15
C ALA A 82 20.00 -1.65 2.40
N LEU A 83 20.78 -1.62 3.48
CA LEU A 83 20.42 -0.94 4.73
C LEU A 83 20.24 0.57 4.52
N GLU A 84 21.24 1.24 3.93
CA GLU A 84 21.17 2.68 3.65
C GLU A 84 20.02 3.01 2.69
N LEU A 85 19.82 2.19 1.65
CA LEU A 85 18.71 2.37 0.72
C LEU A 85 17.36 2.27 1.44
N GLY A 86 17.23 1.26 2.31
CA GLY A 86 16.06 1.04 3.16
C GLY A 86 15.76 2.23 4.05
N ASP A 87 16.76 2.72 4.79
CA ASP A 87 16.60 3.81 5.74
C ASP A 87 16.32 5.16 5.05
N SER A 88 17.04 5.44 3.96
CA SER A 88 16.89 6.71 3.25
C SER A 88 15.58 6.82 2.48
N LEU A 89 15.06 5.71 1.97
CA LEU A 89 13.77 5.65 1.30
C LEU A 89 12.61 5.18 2.20
N ILE A 90 12.86 4.89 3.48
CA ILE A 90 11.85 4.38 4.44
C ILE A 90 11.16 3.14 3.86
N LEU A 91 11.95 2.20 3.35
CA LEU A 91 11.46 0.96 2.76
C LEU A 91 11.47 -0.15 3.80
N PRO A 92 10.52 -1.10 3.74
CA PRO A 92 10.66 -2.37 4.43
C PRO A 92 11.92 -3.10 3.94
N SER A 93 12.67 -3.73 4.86
CA SER A 93 13.94 -4.40 4.53
C SER A 93 13.83 -5.40 3.39
N ARG A 94 12.71 -6.14 3.31
CA ARG A 94 12.43 -7.06 2.18
C ARG A 94 12.45 -6.34 0.84
N VAL A 95 11.87 -5.14 0.76
CA VAL A 95 11.74 -4.38 -0.49
C VAL A 95 13.08 -3.77 -0.86
N ALA A 96 13.84 -3.29 0.12
CA ALA A 96 15.21 -2.83 -0.13
C ALA A 96 16.10 -3.95 -0.69
N ALA A 97 16.04 -5.15 -0.10
CA ALA A 97 16.72 -6.34 -0.62
C ALA A 97 16.25 -6.68 -2.04
N GLN A 98 14.94 -6.72 -2.30
CA GLN A 98 14.41 -6.98 -3.66
C GLN A 98 14.88 -5.96 -4.71
N ILE A 99 15.00 -4.68 -4.35
CA ILE A 99 15.54 -3.64 -5.25
C ILE A 99 17.02 -3.91 -5.54
N VAL A 100 17.79 -4.25 -4.51
CA VAL A 100 19.21 -4.55 -4.62
C VAL A 100 19.45 -5.84 -5.41
N ASP A 101 18.62 -6.84 -5.26
CA ASP A 101 18.72 -8.13 -5.95
C ASP A 101 18.16 -8.10 -7.38
N ASP A 102 17.49 -7.01 -7.78
CA ASP A 102 16.92 -6.86 -9.12
C ASP A 102 18.00 -6.96 -10.20
N ALA A 103 18.02 -8.08 -10.93
CA ALA A 103 19.05 -8.35 -11.94
C ALA A 103 19.01 -7.35 -13.11
N GLY A 104 17.81 -6.86 -13.45
CA GLY A 104 17.62 -5.89 -14.52
C GLY A 104 18.01 -4.46 -14.15
N GLY A 105 18.14 -4.15 -12.86
CA GLY A 105 18.55 -2.84 -12.36
C GLY A 105 17.52 -1.72 -12.51
N GLU A 106 16.33 -1.97 -13.05
CA GLU A 106 15.30 -0.94 -13.19
C GLU A 106 14.75 -0.50 -11.84
N ALA A 107 14.63 -1.43 -10.87
CA ALA A 107 14.24 -1.09 -9.51
C ALA A 107 15.24 -0.11 -8.88
N LEU A 108 16.54 -0.35 -9.11
CA LEU A 108 17.60 0.53 -8.62
C LEU A 108 17.54 1.92 -9.28
N ALA A 109 17.27 1.99 -10.59
CA ALA A 109 17.07 3.25 -11.30
C ALA A 109 15.89 4.06 -10.71
N VAL A 110 14.79 3.38 -10.38
CA VAL A 110 13.62 4.00 -9.74
C VAL A 110 13.96 4.52 -8.34
N ALA A 111 14.66 3.73 -7.54
CA ALA A 111 15.07 4.12 -6.19
C ALA A 111 16.04 5.32 -6.22
N ALA A 112 17.04 5.30 -7.11
CA ALA A 112 17.97 6.41 -7.32
C ALA A 112 17.23 7.70 -7.75
N ARG A 113 16.24 7.58 -8.65
CA ARG A 113 15.44 8.73 -9.10
C ARG A 113 14.59 9.29 -7.97
N ALA A 114 14.05 8.44 -7.10
CA ALA A 114 13.29 8.87 -5.93
C ALA A 114 14.16 9.59 -4.88
N LEU A 115 15.47 9.29 -4.82
CA LEU A 115 16.48 10.01 -4.03
C LEU A 115 16.95 11.32 -4.68
N ASP A 116 16.47 11.66 -5.89
CA ASP A 116 16.98 12.79 -6.66
C ASP A 116 18.50 12.68 -6.94
N MET A 117 18.96 11.44 -7.21
CA MET A 117 20.37 11.15 -7.45
C MET A 117 20.84 11.77 -8.77
N PRO A 118 21.99 12.45 -8.82
CA PRO A 118 22.52 12.91 -10.10
C PRO A 118 22.93 11.72 -10.98
N SER A 119 22.71 11.80 -12.29
CA SER A 119 23.02 10.72 -13.24
C SER A 119 24.47 10.20 -13.14
N PRO A 120 25.50 11.04 -12.92
CA PRO A 120 26.87 10.53 -12.72
C PRO A 120 27.04 9.60 -11.52
N ASN A 121 26.34 9.86 -10.40
CA ASN A 121 26.39 9.01 -9.20
C ASN A 121 25.71 7.67 -9.48
N PHE A 122 24.56 7.69 -10.17
CA PHE A 122 23.86 6.48 -10.58
C PHE A 122 24.72 5.61 -11.51
N GLN A 123 25.38 6.21 -12.51
CA GLN A 123 26.29 5.49 -13.40
C GLN A 123 27.47 4.85 -12.67
N ARG A 124 28.05 5.53 -11.67
CA ARG A 124 29.11 4.94 -10.82
C ARG A 124 28.60 3.74 -10.06
N ILE A 125 27.41 3.84 -9.46
CA ILE A 125 26.79 2.70 -8.76
C ILE A 125 26.60 1.52 -9.73
N LEU A 126 26.09 1.75 -10.96
CA LEU A 126 25.94 0.67 -11.94
C LEU A 126 27.26 -0.03 -12.28
N LEU A 127 28.35 0.73 -12.39
CA LEU A 127 29.67 0.20 -12.75
C LEU A 127 30.32 -0.62 -11.63
N PHE A 128 30.10 -0.25 -10.36
CA PHE A 128 30.79 -0.87 -9.22
C PHE A 128 29.93 -1.85 -8.42
N PHE A 129 28.62 -1.63 -8.32
CA PHE A 129 27.75 -2.40 -7.43
C PHE A 129 27.22 -3.69 -8.06
N LYS A 130 27.05 -3.70 -9.38
CA LYS A 130 26.43 -4.80 -10.13
C LYS A 130 27.40 -5.26 -11.22
N PRO A 131 28.37 -6.14 -10.93
CA PRO A 131 29.35 -6.58 -11.91
C PRO A 131 28.71 -7.14 -13.19
N GLU A 132 27.55 -7.79 -13.10
CA GLU A 132 26.82 -8.33 -14.24
C GLU A 132 26.34 -7.23 -15.19
N ILE A 133 25.95 -6.08 -14.64
CA ILE A 133 25.54 -4.89 -15.40
C ILE A 133 26.78 -4.11 -15.84
N GLY A 134 27.70 -3.81 -14.92
CA GLY A 134 28.89 -3.00 -15.15
C GLY A 134 29.84 -3.56 -16.21
N ASN A 135 29.88 -4.88 -16.38
CA ASN A 135 30.67 -5.54 -17.42
C ASN A 135 29.99 -5.55 -18.82
N SER A 136 28.74 -5.10 -18.92
CA SER A 136 27.99 -5.00 -20.18
C SER A 136 27.70 -3.55 -20.53
N VAL A 137 28.42 -3.04 -21.53
CA VAL A 137 28.20 -1.68 -22.07
C VAL A 137 26.73 -1.46 -22.47
N ASN A 138 26.10 -2.48 -23.08
CA ASN A 138 24.70 -2.41 -23.48
C ASN A 138 23.75 -2.21 -22.28
N GLU A 139 23.97 -2.94 -21.18
CA GLU A 139 23.13 -2.83 -19.99
C GLU A 139 23.33 -1.49 -19.27
N VAL A 140 24.58 -1.02 -19.16
CA VAL A 140 24.89 0.30 -18.59
C VAL A 140 24.20 1.40 -19.39
N TYR A 141 24.30 1.40 -20.72
CA TYR A 141 23.63 2.40 -21.56
C TYR A 141 22.10 2.29 -21.52
N ARG A 142 21.55 1.07 -21.48
CA ARG A 142 20.11 0.83 -21.37
C ARG A 142 19.57 1.45 -20.08
N LEU A 143 20.23 1.20 -18.96
CA LEU A 143 19.82 1.71 -17.65
C LEU A 143 20.07 3.20 -17.49
N ALA A 144 21.18 3.74 -17.97
CA ALA A 144 21.42 5.18 -17.99
C ALA A 144 20.31 5.91 -18.79
N ARG A 145 19.93 5.37 -19.96
CA ARG A 145 18.85 5.95 -20.78
C ARG A 145 17.46 5.75 -20.18
N LEU A 146 17.22 4.67 -19.46
CA LEU A 146 16.00 4.51 -18.66
C LEU A 146 15.96 5.58 -17.58
N TYR A 147 17.06 5.72 -16.83
CA TYR A 147 17.19 6.68 -15.75
C TYR A 147 16.92 8.10 -16.21
N ASP A 148 17.57 8.56 -17.27
CA ASP A 148 17.43 9.92 -17.79
C ASP A 148 16.02 10.23 -18.31
N ARG A 149 15.26 9.22 -18.76
CA ARG A 149 13.87 9.38 -19.19
C ARG A 149 12.85 9.15 -18.08
N LEU A 150 13.26 8.59 -16.95
CA LEU A 150 12.37 8.29 -15.84
C LEU A 150 11.91 9.58 -15.18
N GLY A 151 10.62 9.85 -15.25
CA GLY A 151 10.02 11.01 -14.60
C GLY A 151 9.99 10.86 -13.07
N ASP A 152 10.24 11.97 -12.38
CA ASP A 152 10.22 12.04 -10.92
C ASP A 152 8.92 11.55 -10.30
N ARG A 153 7.78 11.90 -10.91
CA ARG A 153 6.45 11.51 -10.42
C ARG A 153 6.30 9.99 -10.44
N SER A 154 6.69 9.32 -11.51
CA SER A 154 6.64 7.85 -11.60
C SER A 154 7.46 7.20 -10.49
N ALA A 155 8.68 7.71 -10.26
CA ALA A 155 9.55 7.19 -9.21
C ALA A 155 8.94 7.37 -7.81
N LEU A 156 8.34 8.53 -7.53
CA LEU A 156 7.69 8.79 -6.24
C LEU A 156 6.38 8.04 -6.04
N VAL A 157 5.61 7.80 -7.10
CA VAL A 157 4.42 6.92 -7.02
C VAL A 157 4.86 5.48 -6.78
N MET A 158 5.89 5.00 -7.46
CA MET A 158 6.45 3.67 -7.21
C MET A 158 6.99 3.54 -5.78
N LEU A 159 7.69 4.56 -5.27
CA LEU A 159 8.14 4.60 -3.88
C LEU A 159 6.97 4.51 -2.89
N ALA A 160 5.85 5.19 -3.16
CA ALA A 160 4.64 5.05 -2.34
C ALA A 160 4.10 3.61 -2.37
N ALA A 161 4.12 2.95 -3.53
CA ALA A 161 3.68 1.56 -3.68
C ALA A 161 4.57 0.60 -2.89
N TRP A 162 5.89 0.78 -2.96
CA TRP A 162 6.84 0.01 -2.18
C TRP A 162 6.63 0.15 -0.67
N ARG A 163 6.43 1.38 -0.17
CA ARG A 163 6.12 1.63 1.25
C ARG A 163 4.79 1.01 1.67
N GLY A 164 3.77 1.06 0.82
CA GLY A 164 2.42 0.56 1.10
C GLY A 164 2.26 -0.96 0.97
N SER A 165 3.11 -1.63 0.19
CA SER A 165 3.01 -3.06 -0.12
C SER A 165 3.01 -3.97 1.11
N THR A 166 3.75 -3.62 2.16
CA THR A 166 3.83 -4.41 3.39
C THR A 166 2.61 -4.25 4.30
N LEU A 167 1.92 -3.11 4.25
CA LEU A 167 0.69 -2.88 5.01
C LEU A 167 -0.45 -3.79 4.55
N ALA A 168 -0.51 -4.13 3.26
CA ALA A 168 -1.49 -5.09 2.75
C ALA A 168 -1.24 -6.50 3.29
N VAL A 169 0.01 -6.95 3.28
CA VAL A 169 0.38 -8.30 3.77
C VAL A 169 0.06 -8.42 5.27
N THR A 170 0.39 -7.42 6.07
CA THR A 170 0.08 -7.43 7.51
C THR A 170 -1.43 -7.38 7.77
N ARG A 171 -2.19 -6.57 7.02
CA ARG A 171 -3.65 -6.49 7.17
C ARG A 171 -4.36 -7.78 6.77
N ALA A 172 -3.87 -8.49 5.75
CA ALA A 172 -4.39 -9.80 5.37
C ALA A 172 -4.12 -10.86 6.45
N LYS A 173 -2.93 -10.84 7.08
CA LYS A 173 -2.58 -11.76 8.16
C LYS A 173 -3.38 -11.51 9.45
N TYR A 174 -3.74 -10.26 9.74
CA TYR A 174 -4.45 -9.85 10.94
C TYR A 174 -5.82 -9.27 10.61
N GLN A 175 -6.62 -9.93 9.76
CA GLN A 175 -8.01 -9.55 9.60
C GLN A 175 -8.82 -10.17 10.75
N PRO A 176 -9.37 -9.38 11.69
CA PRO A 176 -10.24 -9.92 12.72
C PRO A 176 -11.51 -10.42 12.02
N SER A 177 -11.83 -11.69 12.16
CA SER A 177 -13.11 -12.27 11.76
C SER A 177 -14.21 -11.76 12.70
N LEU A 178 -14.53 -10.47 12.65
CA LEU A 178 -15.68 -9.95 13.36
C LEU A 178 -16.93 -10.48 12.66
N HIS A 179 -17.68 -11.26 13.41
CA HIS A 179 -18.90 -11.94 13.04
C HIS A 179 -20.00 -10.94 12.66
N ASP A 180 -20.12 -10.58 11.37
CA ASP A 180 -21.22 -9.73 10.84
C ASP A 180 -22.54 -10.50 10.64
N GLY A 181 -22.64 -11.74 11.12
CA GLY A 181 -23.77 -12.63 10.87
C GLY A 181 -25.06 -12.31 11.61
N GLU A 182 -25.03 -11.55 12.71
CA GLU A 182 -26.21 -11.38 13.58
C GLU A 182 -27.01 -10.10 13.33
N ARG A 183 -26.43 -9.03 12.77
CA ARG A 183 -27.17 -7.77 12.59
C ARG A 183 -28.17 -7.79 11.44
N GLN A 184 -28.02 -8.69 10.47
CA GLN A 184 -28.90 -8.74 9.30
C GLN A 184 -30.16 -9.62 9.50
N ARG A 185 -30.21 -10.44 10.56
CA ARG A 185 -31.35 -11.35 10.82
C ARG A 185 -32.42 -10.79 11.76
N ALA A 186 -32.15 -9.69 12.46
CA ALA A 186 -33.05 -9.15 13.47
C ALA A 186 -34.20 -8.24 12.94
N ARG A 187 -34.37 -8.08 11.62
CA ARG A 187 -35.45 -7.23 11.05
C ARG A 187 -36.36 -7.89 10.01
N ALA A 188 -36.28 -9.21 9.82
CA ALA A 188 -37.22 -9.94 8.98
C ALA A 188 -38.11 -10.86 9.83
N GLY A 189 -38.91 -10.26 10.72
CA GLY A 189 -39.96 -10.91 11.47
C GLY A 189 -41.23 -10.08 11.38
N ALA A 190 -42.15 -10.52 10.55
CA ALA A 190 -43.39 -9.84 10.20
C ALA A 190 -44.21 -9.41 11.42
N ALA A 191 -44.78 -8.21 11.33
CA ALA A 191 -45.83 -7.73 12.21
C ALA A 191 -47.05 -8.67 12.14
N GLN A 192 -47.32 -9.42 13.21
CA GLN A 192 -48.65 -9.99 13.46
C GLN A 192 -49.44 -9.01 14.33
N THR A 193 -50.33 -8.26 13.68
CA THR A 193 -51.43 -7.56 14.33
C THR A 193 -52.44 -8.59 14.84
N ARG A 194 -52.60 -8.71 16.16
CA ARG A 194 -53.73 -9.41 16.79
C ARG A 194 -54.85 -8.39 17.11
N PRO A 195 -56.10 -8.63 16.72
CA PRO A 195 -57.21 -7.70 16.96
C PRO A 195 -57.67 -7.69 18.42
N GLY A 196 -58.13 -6.51 18.86
CA GLY A 196 -58.47 -6.17 20.24
C GLY A 196 -59.72 -6.88 20.79
N VAL A 197 -59.69 -7.15 22.09
CA VAL A 197 -60.79 -7.72 22.86
C VAL A 197 -61.71 -6.59 23.33
N GLN A 198 -63.00 -6.71 23.01
CA GLN A 198 -64.07 -5.77 23.34
C GLN A 198 -64.60 -6.02 24.78
N PRO A 199 -64.92 -4.99 25.58
CA PRO A 199 -65.45 -5.16 26.92
C PRO A 199 -66.98 -5.25 26.94
N GLY A 200 -67.53 -6.22 27.67
CA GLY A 200 -68.89 -6.16 28.24
C GLY A 200 -69.88 -7.20 27.73
N ALA A 201 -70.04 -8.30 28.47
CA ALA A 201 -71.31 -8.99 28.68
C ALA A 201 -71.20 -9.97 29.87
N MET A 202 -71.96 -9.72 30.93
CA MET A 202 -72.31 -10.70 31.97
C MET A 202 -73.75 -11.20 31.70
N PRO A 203 -74.30 -12.20 32.43
CA PRO A 203 -73.72 -13.42 33.01
C PRO A 203 -74.60 -14.67 32.69
N ALA A 204 -74.20 -15.86 33.16
CA ALA A 204 -75.18 -16.89 33.56
C ALA A 204 -74.69 -17.71 34.76
N VAL A 205 -75.43 -17.59 35.86
CA VAL A 205 -75.35 -18.36 37.09
C VAL A 205 -75.96 -19.75 36.87
N ARG A 206 -75.31 -20.82 37.36
CA ARG A 206 -76.03 -22.04 37.77
C ARG A 206 -75.38 -22.75 38.95
N LYS A 207 -76.23 -23.16 39.89
CA LYS A 207 -76.00 -23.72 41.23
C LYS A 207 -75.56 -25.19 41.24
N GLY A 208 -74.80 -25.53 42.29
CA GLY A 208 -74.90 -26.78 43.08
C GLY A 208 -74.16 -28.01 42.52
N THR A 209 -73.60 -28.94 43.28
CA THR A 209 -73.51 -29.20 44.73
C THR A 209 -72.52 -30.38 44.91
N GLY A 210 -71.76 -30.41 46.02
CA GLY A 210 -71.43 -31.66 46.72
C GLY A 210 -70.02 -32.23 46.54
N GLY A 211 -69.36 -32.51 47.67
CA GLY A 211 -68.39 -33.61 47.75
C GLY A 211 -67.04 -33.26 48.36
N SER A 212 -67.00 -33.11 49.68
CA SER A 212 -65.81 -33.21 50.52
C SER A 212 -65.16 -34.60 50.41
N SER A 213 -63.82 -34.69 50.43
CA SER A 213 -63.09 -35.49 51.43
C SER A 213 -61.57 -35.33 51.28
N GLU A 214 -60.97 -35.04 52.42
CA GLU A 214 -59.54 -35.11 52.75
C GLU A 214 -58.99 -36.54 52.59
N ARG A 215 -57.72 -36.68 52.21
CA ARG A 215 -56.57 -36.89 53.12
C ARG A 215 -55.24 -36.75 52.38
#